data_AF-A0A4R6BJH8-F1
#
_entry.id   AF-A0A4R6BJH8-F1
#
_cell.length_a   1.000
_cell.length_b   1.000
_cell.length_c   1.000
_cell.angle_alpha   90.00
_cell.angle_beta   90.00
_cell.angle_gamma   90.00
#
_symmetry.space_group_name_H-M   'P 1'
#
loop_
_entity.id
_entity.type
_entity.pdbx_description
1 polymer ?
#
loop_
_entity_poly.entity_id
_entity_poly.type
_entity_poly.pdbx_seq_one_letter_code
_entity_poly.pdbx_strand_id
1 'polypeptide(L)'
;MQKVLMLLSILMHIVLIAGYFINSGIIFFTSYFWIIFCLISLFIGLHYHFSKVNLNEKDLTYRILAIILTISSSVSLIFLLYITFINPFLYLDMR
;
A
#
# COMPACT_ATOMS: atom_id res chain seq x y z
N MET A 1 -5.81 -16.71 -9.15
CA MET A 1 -6.50 -15.57 -8.50
C MET A 1 -5.59 -14.70 -7.64
N GLN A 2 -4.71 -15.25 -6.79
CA GLN A 2 -3.89 -14.42 -5.90
C GLN A 2 -2.90 -13.46 -6.62
N LYS A 3 -2.31 -13.87 -7.75
CA LYS A 3 -1.49 -13.00 -8.63
C LYS A 3 -2.23 -11.74 -9.05
N VAL A 4 -3.51 -11.89 -9.44
CA VAL A 4 -4.37 -10.79 -9.88
C VAL A 4 -4.71 -9.88 -8.71
N LEU A 5 -5.00 -10.45 -7.54
CA LEU A 5 -5.26 -9.68 -6.32
C LEU A 5 -4.03 -8.85 -5.90
N MET A 6 -2.83 -9.43 -5.92
CA MET A 6 -1.60 -8.69 -5.61
C MET A 6 -1.37 -7.54 -6.60
N LEU A 7 -1.57 -7.79 -7.90
CA LEU A 7 -1.42 -6.75 -8.92
C LEU A 7 -2.45 -5.63 -8.73
N LEU A 8 -3.70 -5.98 -8.42
CA LEU A 8 -4.74 -5.01 -8.11
C LEU A 8 -4.37 -4.20 -6.86
N SER A 9 -3.88 -4.84 -5.81
CA SER A 9 -3.43 -4.15 -4.59
C SER A 9 -2.29 -3.17 -4.87
N ILE A 10 -1.32 -3.55 -5.71
CA ILE A 10 -0.24 -2.65 -6.16
C ILE A 10 -0.81 -1.45 -6.91
N LEU A 11 -1.74 -1.68 -7.84
CA LEU A 11 -2.41 -0.58 -8.56
C LEU A 11 -3.14 0.37 -7.60
N MET A 12 -3.79 -0.16 -6.56
CA MET A 12 -4.45 0.66 -5.54
C MET A 12 -3.47 1.53 -4.75
N HIS A 13 -2.25 1.07 -4.50
CA HIS A 13 -1.20 1.91 -3.90
C HIS A 13 -0.75 3.03 -4.84
N ILE A 14 -0.73 2.81 -6.15
CA ILE A 14 -0.46 3.88 -7.14
C ILE A 14 -1.59 4.90 -7.13
N VAL A 15 -2.85 4.46 -7.08
CA VAL A 15 -4.03 5.34 -7.00
C VAL A 15 -3.99 6.19 -5.72
N LEU A 16 -3.58 5.63 -4.59
CA LEU A 16 -3.37 6.37 -3.35
C LEU A 16 -2.38 7.53 -3.56
N ILE A 17 -1.18 7.23 -4.08
CA ILE A 17 -0.14 8.23 -4.28
C ILE A 17 -0.60 9.30 -5.27
N ALA A 18 -1.17 8.90 -6.40
CA ALA A 18 -1.71 9.85 -7.40
C ALA A 18 -2.82 10.72 -6.82
N GLY A 19 -3.73 10.12 -6.06
CA GLY A 19 -4.79 10.83 -5.35
C GLY A 19 -4.23 11.88 -4.39
N TYR A 20 -3.09 11.60 -3.74
CA TYR A 20 -2.48 12.55 -2.81
C TYR A 20 -2.00 13.80 -3.53
N PHE A 21 -1.35 13.67 -4.67
CA PHE A 21 -0.88 14.83 -5.42
C PHE A 21 -2.02 15.64 -6.06
N ILE A 22 -3.12 14.98 -6.45
CA ILE A 22 -4.25 15.65 -7.12
C ILE A 22 -5.21 16.29 -6.11
N ASN A 23 -5.51 15.60 -5.01
CA ASN A 23 -6.56 16.00 -4.08
C ASN A 23 -6.26 15.54 -2.65
N SER A 24 -5.19 16.07 -2.07
CA SER A 24 -4.76 15.62 -0.76
C SER A 24 -5.71 16.01 0.39
N GLY A 25 -6.69 16.90 0.15
CA GLY A 25 -7.77 17.20 1.10
C GLY A 25 -8.70 16.01 1.30
N ILE A 26 -9.07 15.29 0.23
CA ILE A 26 -9.90 14.08 0.32
C ILE A 26 -9.13 12.93 0.99
N ILE A 27 -7.82 12.88 0.82
CA ILE A 27 -6.99 11.82 1.43
C ILE A 27 -6.82 11.98 2.92
N PHE A 28 -6.88 13.19 3.47
CA PHE A 28 -6.95 13.36 4.91
C PHE A 28 -8.23 12.72 5.50
N PHE A 29 -9.39 12.99 4.89
CA PHE A 29 -10.66 12.40 5.33
C PHE A 29 -10.77 10.90 5.12
N THR A 30 -10.08 10.37 4.10
CA THR A 30 -10.07 8.93 3.80
C THR A 30 -8.84 8.20 4.35
N SER A 31 -7.97 8.90 5.10
CA SER A 31 -6.68 8.38 5.60
C SER A 31 -6.83 7.08 6.38
N TYR A 32 -7.83 6.97 7.28
CA TYR A 32 -8.09 5.76 8.05
C TYR A 32 -8.42 4.54 7.16
N PHE A 33 -9.22 4.73 6.12
CA PHE A 33 -9.51 3.67 5.15
C PHE A 33 -8.24 3.22 4.45
N TRP A 34 -7.41 4.16 4.02
CA TRP A 34 -6.16 3.87 3.35
C TRP A 34 -5.12 3.21 4.26
N ILE A 35 -5.08 3.55 5.54
CA ILE A 35 -4.22 2.89 6.54
C ILE A 35 -4.64 1.42 6.70
N ILE A 36 -5.94 1.14 6.85
CA ILE A 36 -6.46 -0.22 6.93
C ILE A 36 -6.11 -1.00 5.66
N PHE A 37 -6.29 -0.39 4.48
CA PHE A 37 -5.91 -1.00 3.22
C PHE A 37 -4.43 -1.35 3.17
N CYS A 38 -3.54 -0.44 3.61
CA CYS A 38 -2.10 -0.70 3.67
C CYS A 38 -1.77 -1.87 4.61
N LEU A 39 -2.41 -1.96 5.78
CA LEU A 39 -2.21 -3.07 6.72
C LEU A 39 -2.64 -4.42 6.10
N ILE A 40 -3.78 -4.47 5.41
CA ILE A 40 -4.25 -5.68 4.72
C ILE A 40 -3.27 -6.10 3.63
N SER A 41 -2.84 -5.16 2.77
CA SER A 41 -1.85 -5.42 1.71
C SER A 41 -0.52 -5.92 2.27
N LEU A 42 -0.07 -5.36 3.38
CA LEU A 42 1.16 -5.76 4.06
C LEU A 42 1.02 -7.18 4.65
N PHE A 43 -0.11 -7.49 5.27
CA PHE A 43 -0.40 -8.82 5.78
C PHE A 43 -0.42 -9.88 4.67
N ILE A 44 -1.02 -9.57 3.51
CA ILE A 44 -1.01 -10.47 2.34
C ILE A 44 0.42 -10.71 1.84
N GLY A 45 1.23 -9.66 1.75
CA GLY A 45 2.63 -9.77 1.32
C GLY A 45 3.48 -10.58 2.32
N LEU A 46 3.32 -10.35 3.62
CA LEU A 46 4.04 -11.09 4.66
C LEU A 46 3.60 -12.56 4.75
N HIS A 47 2.29 -12.83 4.68
CA HIS A 47 1.77 -14.20 4.69
C HIS A 47 2.38 -15.04 3.57
N TYR A 48 2.68 -14.44 2.42
CA TYR A 48 3.39 -15.09 1.34
C TYR A 48 4.86 -15.43 1.69
N HIS A 49 5.58 -14.53 2.36
CA HIS A 49 6.96 -14.80 2.79
C HIS A 49 7.05 -15.95 3.82
N PHE A 50 6.03 -16.10 4.67
CA PHE A 50 5.98 -17.15 5.69
C PHE A 50 5.34 -18.46 5.21
N SER A 51 4.45 -18.41 4.23
CA SER A 51 3.94 -19.63 3.60
C SER A 51 5.07 -20.30 2.80
N LYS A 52 5.60 -21.41 3.32
CA LYS A 52 6.43 -22.37 2.57
C LYS A 52 5.61 -22.99 1.42
N VAL A 53 5.31 -22.19 0.40
CA VAL A 53 4.78 -22.72 -0.86
C VAL A 53 5.97 -23.31 -1.61
N ASN A 54 5.93 -24.62 -1.87
CA ASN A 54 6.96 -25.35 -2.60
C ASN A 54 7.24 -24.65 -3.94
N LEU A 55 8.40 -23.98 -4.01
CA LEU A 55 8.84 -23.14 -5.11
C LEU A 55 9.16 -24.01 -6.34
N ASN A 56 8.17 -24.23 -7.19
CA ASN A 56 8.43 -24.61 -8.59
C ASN A 56 8.68 -23.31 -9.39
N GLU A 57 9.62 -23.33 -10.35
CA GLU A 57 10.19 -22.18 -11.07
C GLU A 57 9.18 -21.15 -11.66
N LYS A 58 7.89 -21.48 -11.77
CA LYS A 58 6.80 -20.55 -12.12
C LYS A 58 6.41 -19.54 -11.02
N ASP A 59 7.12 -19.53 -9.89
CA ASP A 59 6.87 -18.68 -8.71
C ASP A 59 7.69 -17.37 -8.69
N LEU A 60 8.69 -17.20 -9.57
CA LEU A 60 9.53 -15.99 -9.58
C LEU A 60 8.72 -14.70 -9.75
N THR A 61 7.77 -14.70 -10.69
CA THR A 61 6.88 -13.55 -10.93
C THR A 61 6.02 -13.25 -9.71
N TYR A 62 5.58 -14.28 -9.00
CA TYR A 62 4.73 -14.13 -7.83
C TYR A 62 5.53 -13.60 -6.63
N ARG A 63 6.77 -14.09 -6.47
CA ARG A 63 7.72 -13.59 -5.48
C ARG A 63 8.07 -12.13 -5.71
N ILE A 64 8.30 -11.72 -6.97
CA ILE A 64 8.52 -10.31 -7.32
C ILE A 64 7.30 -9.47 -6.94
N LEU A 65 6.09 -9.90 -7.31
CA LEU A 65 4.85 -9.19 -6.96
C LEU A 65 4.67 -9.06 -5.45
N ALA A 66 4.94 -10.12 -4.69
CA ALA A 66 4.84 -10.09 -3.24
C ALA A 66 5.84 -9.13 -2.60
N ILE A 67 7.09 -9.11 -3.07
CA ILE A 67 8.13 -8.16 -2.61
C ILE A 67 7.73 -6.71 -2.93
N ILE A 68 7.24 -6.46 -4.15
CA ILE A 68 6.78 -5.12 -4.54
C ILE A 68 5.61 -4.70 -3.66
N LEU A 69 4.66 -5.61 -3.39
CA LEU A 69 3.50 -5.33 -2.56
C LEU A 69 3.89 -5.04 -1.10
N THR A 70 4.81 -5.81 -0.49
CA THR A 70 5.29 -5.54 0.87
C THR A 70 6.02 -4.20 0.97
N ILE A 71 6.89 -3.88 0.00
CA ILE A 71 7.60 -2.59 -0.01
C ILE A 71 6.61 -1.44 -0.21
N SER A 72 5.74 -1.54 -1.22
CA SER A 72 4.76 -0.50 -1.56
C SER A 72 3.79 -0.22 -0.41
N SER A 73 3.27 -1.29 0.23
CA SER A 73 2.39 -1.15 1.39
C SER A 73 3.10 -0.55 2.60
N SER A 74 4.36 -0.93 2.87
CA SER A 74 5.14 -0.36 3.97
C SER A 74 5.43 1.13 3.74
N VAL A 75 5.85 1.52 2.54
CA VAL A 75 6.09 2.94 2.19
C VAL A 75 4.80 3.75 2.28
N SER A 76 3.70 3.23 1.73
CA SER A 76 2.39 3.89 1.79
C SER A 76 1.89 4.07 3.23
N LEU A 77 2.11 3.07 4.08
CA LEU A 77 1.73 3.12 5.49
C LEU A 77 2.53 4.18 6.25
N ILE A 78 3.86 4.18 6.10
CA ILE A 78 4.73 5.19 6.73
C ILE A 78 4.34 6.59 6.26
N PHE A 79 4.09 6.76 4.97
CA PHE A 79 3.66 8.03 4.39
C PHE A 79 2.33 8.52 4.96
N LEU A 80 1.31 7.66 5.02
CA LEU A 80 0.02 7.99 5.61
C LEU A 80 0.12 8.32 7.09
N LEU A 81 0.90 7.55 7.86
CA LEU A 81 1.13 7.84 9.28
C LEU A 81 1.82 9.19 9.47
N TYR A 82 2.83 9.49 8.64
CA TYR A 82 3.52 10.78 8.66
C TYR A 82 2.57 11.94 8.44
N ILE A 83 1.73 11.88 7.39
CA ILE A 83 0.77 12.95 7.08
C ILE A 83 -0.30 13.07 8.17
N THR A 84 -0.83 11.94 8.64
CA THR A 84 -1.96 11.93 9.59
C THR A 84 -1.56 12.47 10.97
N PHE A 85 -0.36 12.10 11.46
CA PHE A 85 0.03 12.40 12.84
C PHE A 85 1.02 13.55 12.99
N ILE A 86 1.97 13.71 12.05
CA ILE A 86 3.07 14.68 12.21
C ILE A 86 2.70 16.02 11.59
N ASN A 87 1.88 16.04 10.54
CA ASN A 87 1.59 17.28 9.84
C ASN A 87 0.13 17.42 9.36
N PRO A 88 -0.85 17.37 10.28
CA PRO A 88 -2.25 17.55 9.90
C PRO A 88 -2.56 18.96 9.36
N PHE A 89 -1.72 19.96 9.66
CA PHE A 89 -1.98 21.38 9.37
C PHE A 89 -1.32 21.93 8.11
N LEU A 90 -0.35 21.24 7.51
CA LEU A 90 0.28 21.68 6.23
C LEU A 90 -0.78 21.78 5.11
N TYR A 91 -1.92 21.11 5.29
CA TYR A 91 -3.05 21.14 4.39
C TYR A 91 -4.00 22.34 4.56
N LEU A 92 -4.04 22.93 5.76
CA LEU A 92 -4.86 24.12 6.05
C LEU A 92 -4.15 25.41 5.64
N ASP A 93 -2.82 25.41 5.60
CA ASP A 93 -1.98 26.59 5.30
C ASP A 93 -1.71 26.82 3.80
N MET A 94 -2.09 25.87 2.94
CA MET A 94 -1.92 25.96 1.48
C MET A 94 -3.17 26.54 0.77
N ARG A 95 -4.05 27.25 1.49
CA ARG A 95 -5.25 27.88 0.93
C ARG A 95 -5.24 29.40 1.08
#